data_AF-A0A947HJY8-F1
#
_entry.id   AF-A0A947HJY8-F1
#
_cell.length_a   1.000
_cell.length_b   1.000
_cell.length_c   1.000
_cell.angle_alpha   90.00
_cell.angle_beta   90.00
_cell.angle_gamma   90.00
#
_symmetry.space_group_name_H-M   'P 1'
#
loop_
_entity.id
_entity.type
_entity.pdbx_description
1 polymer ?
#
loop_
_entity_poly.entity_id
_entity_poly.type
_entity_poly.pdbx_seq_one_letter_code
_entity_poly.pdbx_strand_id
1 'polypeptide(L)'
;MATTVSAILAERLAVTLSRPSDQRRTFQSKCKCADCASVATFKASPTERQWTLKAAEHRRRHVESAVGGSDVDRETLRLGSPHALRLTKNTASSDRRVAEHARDRAAIAALSAF
;
A
#
# COMPACT_ATOMS: atom_id res chain seq x y z
N MET A 1 0.41 -20.65 32.57
CA MET A 1 0.26 -20.62 31.09
C MET A 1 0.45 -19.19 30.57
N ALA A 2 1.65 -18.61 30.71
CA ALA A 2 1.94 -17.22 30.32
C ALA A 2 2.96 -17.11 29.15
N THR A 3 3.37 -18.25 28.57
CA THR A 3 4.50 -18.32 27.63
C THR A 3 4.11 -18.09 26.16
N THR A 4 2.82 -18.07 25.81
CA THR A 4 2.38 -18.06 24.41
C THR A 4 2.44 -16.66 23.79
N VAL A 5 2.15 -15.59 24.54
CA VAL A 5 2.01 -14.23 23.99
C VAL A 5 3.37 -13.61 23.66
N SER A 6 4.37 -13.75 24.54
CA SER A 6 5.72 -13.23 24.29
C SER A 6 6.38 -13.94 23.11
N ALA A 7 6.19 -15.26 22.98
CA ALA A 7 6.67 -16.03 21.83
C ALA A 7 6.04 -15.56 20.51
N ILE A 8 4.72 -15.35 20.48
CA ILE A 8 4.02 -14.81 19.30
C ILE A 8 4.54 -13.41 18.93
N LEU A 9 4.77 -12.54 19.92
CA LEU A 9 5.33 -11.21 19.66
C LEU A 9 6.78 -11.29 19.15
N ALA A 10 7.62 -12.15 19.71
CA ALA A 10 9.00 -12.33 19.27
C ALA A 10 9.07 -12.82 17.82
N GLU A 11 8.19 -13.74 17.43
CA GLU A 11 8.09 -14.23 16.05
C GLU A 11 7.65 -13.13 15.07
N ARG A 12 6.70 -12.26 15.49
CA ARG A 12 6.31 -11.07 14.71
C ARG A 12 7.45 -10.05 14.57
N LEU A 13 8.30 -9.91 15.59
CA LEU A 13 9.47 -9.02 15.56
C LEU A 13 10.64 -9.57 14.74
N ALA A 14 10.74 -10.88 14.55
CA ALA A 14 11.78 -11.48 13.72
C ALA A 14 11.66 -11.10 12.23
N VAL A 15 10.47 -10.64 11.80
CA VAL A 15 10.27 -10.09 10.46
C VAL A 15 10.80 -8.65 10.41
N THR A 16 11.86 -8.42 9.64
CA THR A 16 12.38 -7.08 9.38
C THR A 16 11.36 -6.27 8.58
N LEU A 17 10.69 -5.34 9.25
CA LEU A 17 9.77 -4.40 8.63
C LEU A 17 10.50 -3.11 8.31
N SER A 18 11.05 -3.02 7.10
CA SER A 18 11.60 -1.77 6.57
C SER A 18 10.56 -1.05 5.72
N ARG A 19 10.50 0.28 5.87
CA ARG A 19 9.80 1.14 4.91
C ARG A 19 10.48 0.97 3.54
N PRO A 20 9.72 0.84 2.43
CA PRO A 20 10.32 0.79 1.11
C PRO A 20 11.23 2.02 0.91
N SER A 21 12.47 1.79 0.48
CA SER A 21 13.43 2.87 0.21
C SER A 21 13.09 3.64 -1.06
N ASP A 22 12.25 3.08 -1.94
CA ASP A 22 11.83 3.68 -3.20
C ASP A 22 10.29 3.80 -3.32
N GLN A 23 9.85 4.41 -4.43
CA GLN A 23 8.42 4.55 -4.74
C GLN A 23 7.85 3.33 -5.48
N ARG A 24 8.54 2.18 -5.54
CA ARG A 24 7.97 1.00 -6.19
C ARG A 24 6.88 0.41 -5.33
N ARG A 25 5.78 0.00 -5.94
CA ARG A 25 4.68 -0.68 -5.27
C ARG A 25 4.29 -1.90 -6.08
N THR A 26 3.96 -2.98 -5.38
CA THR A 26 3.45 -4.18 -6.04
C THR A 26 2.05 -3.88 -6.60
N PHE A 27 1.79 -4.42 -7.78
CA PHE A 27 0.49 -4.38 -8.42
C PHE A 27 0.22 -5.75 -9.03
N GLN A 28 -0.67 -6.51 -8.39
CA GLN A 28 -1.04 -7.86 -8.80
C GLN A 28 -2.45 -7.81 -9.38
N SER A 29 -2.58 -7.38 -10.63
CA SER A 29 -3.84 -7.45 -11.37
C SER A 29 -3.79 -8.59 -12.38
N LYS A 30 -4.88 -9.36 -12.48
CA LYS A 30 -5.06 -10.36 -13.55
C LYS A 30 -5.49 -9.73 -14.88
N CYS A 31 -5.88 -8.46 -14.88
CA CYS A 31 -6.34 -7.77 -16.07
C CYS A 31 -5.16 -7.30 -16.95
N LYS A 32 -5.29 -7.47 -18.27
CA LYS A 32 -4.29 -7.09 -19.28
C LYS A 32 -4.71 -5.91 -20.15
N CYS A 33 -5.73 -5.14 -19.75
CA CYS A 33 -6.16 -3.97 -20.51
C CYS A 33 -5.07 -2.87 -20.49
N ALA A 34 -5.10 -1.97 -21.47
CA ALA A 34 -4.11 -0.89 -21.60
C ALA A 34 -4.01 -0.03 -20.33
N ASP A 35 -5.13 0.25 -19.68
CA ASP A 35 -5.16 1.01 -18.43
C ASP A 35 -4.44 0.27 -17.30
N CYS A 36 -4.74 -1.02 -17.09
CA CYS A 36 -4.06 -1.83 -16.07
C CYS A 36 -2.56 -1.99 -16.36
N ALA A 37 -2.16 -2.11 -17.62
CA ALA A 37 -0.76 -2.15 -18.00
C ALA A 37 -0.05 -0.82 -17.66
N SER A 38 -0.69 0.32 -17.94
CA SER A 38 -0.12 1.62 -17.57
C SER A 38 0.00 1.82 -16.06
N VAL A 39 -0.98 1.31 -15.28
CA VAL A 39 -0.90 1.29 -13.82
C VAL A 39 0.24 0.39 -13.34
N ALA A 40 0.48 -0.76 -13.96
CA ALA A 40 1.59 -1.64 -13.63
C ALA A 40 2.94 -0.94 -13.82
N THR A 41 3.11 -0.24 -14.95
CA THR A 41 4.31 0.56 -15.23
C THR A 41 4.49 1.68 -14.21
N PHE A 42 3.43 2.45 -13.94
CA PHE A 42 3.45 3.50 -12.91
C PHE A 42 3.87 2.92 -11.56
N LYS A 43 3.26 1.81 -11.13
CA LYS A 43 3.55 1.14 -9.85
C LYS A 43 4.99 0.63 -9.77
N ALA A 44 5.56 0.16 -10.87
CA ALA A 44 6.95 -0.27 -10.96
C ALA A 44 7.97 0.90 -11.04
N SER A 45 7.52 2.12 -11.34
CA SER A 45 8.40 3.30 -11.39
C SER A 45 8.94 3.65 -10.00
N PRO A 46 10.26 3.81 -9.82
CA PRO A 46 10.87 4.17 -8.53
C PRO A 46 10.77 5.67 -8.20
N THR A 47 10.46 6.52 -9.18
CA THR A 47 10.43 7.99 -9.03
C THR A 47 9.04 8.57 -9.16
N GLU A 48 8.18 7.95 -9.97
CA GLU A 48 6.87 8.49 -10.27
C GLU A 48 5.92 8.28 -9.08
N ARG A 49 5.42 9.38 -8.51
CA ARG A 49 4.56 9.37 -7.33
C ARG A 49 3.07 9.49 -7.66
N GLN A 50 2.74 10.14 -8.78
CA GLN A 50 1.37 10.38 -9.21
C GLN A 50 1.15 9.88 -10.63
N TRP A 51 -0.03 9.36 -10.90
CA TRP A 51 -0.48 8.94 -12.22
C TRP A 51 -1.92 9.39 -12.44
N THR A 52 -2.26 9.79 -13.67
CA THR A 52 -3.59 10.31 -13.99
C THR A 52 -4.15 9.67 -15.26
N LEU A 53 -5.41 9.26 -15.20
CA LEU A 53 -6.18 8.71 -16.32
C LEU A 53 -7.41 9.57 -16.61
N LYS A 54 -7.42 10.24 -17.76
CA LYS A 54 -8.60 10.91 -18.30
C LYS A 54 -9.36 9.93 -19.20
N ALA A 55 -10.48 9.40 -18.71
CA ALA A 55 -11.27 8.39 -19.40
C ALA A 55 -12.73 8.45 -18.98
N ALA A 56 -13.64 7.76 -19.69
CA ALA A 56 -15.03 7.59 -19.28
C ALA A 56 -15.14 6.84 -17.93
N GLU A 57 -16.29 6.97 -17.26
CA GLU A 57 -16.47 6.48 -15.89
C GLU A 57 -16.23 4.98 -15.72
N HIS A 58 -16.73 4.16 -16.64
CA HIS A 58 -16.56 2.70 -16.57
C HIS A 58 -15.08 2.28 -16.55
N ARG A 59 -14.22 2.97 -17.32
CA ARG A 59 -12.76 2.74 -17.31
C ARG A 59 -12.11 3.19 -16.02
N ARG A 60 -12.50 4.34 -15.48
CA ARG A 60 -11.99 4.82 -14.19
C ARG A 60 -12.36 3.85 -13.07
N ARG A 61 -13.63 3.45 -12.97
CA ARG A 61 -14.10 2.46 -11.98
C ARG A 61 -13.39 1.13 -12.10
N HIS A 62 -13.12 0.67 -13.33
CA HIS A 62 -12.34 -0.54 -13.58
C HIS A 62 -10.94 -0.44 -12.97
N VAL A 63 -10.21 0.65 -13.23
CA VAL A 63 -8.86 0.86 -12.67
C VAL A 63 -8.91 0.99 -11.14
N GLU A 64 -9.87 1.73 -10.58
CA GLU A 64 -10.04 1.85 -9.14
C GLU A 64 -10.20 0.50 -8.46
N SER A 65 -11.03 -0.37 -9.04
CA SER A 65 -11.23 -1.75 -8.58
C SER A 65 -9.96 -2.60 -8.73
N ALA A 66 -9.24 -2.48 -9.84
CA ALA A 66 -8.02 -3.26 -10.09
C ALA A 66 -6.87 -2.91 -9.14
N VAL A 67 -6.80 -1.64 -8.67
CA VAL A 67 -5.75 -1.17 -7.76
C VAL A 67 -5.89 -1.70 -6.32
N GLY A 68 -7.08 -2.14 -5.89
CA GLY A 68 -7.30 -2.80 -4.59
C GLY A 68 -6.78 -2.02 -3.35
N GLY A 69 -6.71 -2.67 -2.19
CA GLY A 69 -6.16 -2.08 -0.95
C GLY A 69 -4.63 -1.88 -0.96
N SER A 70 -4.07 -1.44 -2.09
CA SER A 70 -2.64 -1.14 -2.21
C SER A 70 -2.33 0.26 -1.71
N ASP A 71 -1.05 0.52 -1.39
CA ASP A 71 -0.51 1.82 -0.92
C ASP A 71 -0.62 2.94 -1.97
N VAL A 72 -1.84 3.28 -2.37
CA VAL A 72 -2.19 4.33 -3.32
C VAL A 72 -3.50 5.00 -2.89
N ASP A 73 -3.46 6.32 -2.80
CA ASP A 73 -4.65 7.16 -2.69
C ASP A 73 -5.30 7.34 -4.06
N ARG A 74 -6.63 7.37 -4.07
CA ARG A 74 -7.44 7.52 -5.28
C ARG A 74 -8.25 8.80 -5.20
N GLU A 75 -8.29 9.55 -6.29
CA GLU A 75 -9.05 10.77 -6.37
C GLU A 75 -9.63 10.96 -7.77
N THR A 76 -10.91 11.30 -7.87
CA THR A 76 -11.50 11.71 -9.14
C THR A 76 -11.42 13.23 -9.27
N LEU A 77 -10.60 13.70 -10.21
CA LEU A 77 -10.50 15.10 -10.60
C LEU A 77 -11.67 15.47 -11.51
N ARG A 78 -12.56 16.32 -11.00
CA ARG A 78 -13.80 16.76 -11.68
C ARG A 78 -13.62 18.06 -12.47
N LEU A 79 -12.43 18.27 -13.04
CA LEU A 79 -12.16 19.43 -13.88
C LEU A 79 -12.38 19.08 -15.36
N GLY A 80 -13.53 19.49 -15.90
CA GLY A 80 -13.93 19.21 -17.28
C GLY A 80 -14.44 17.78 -17.51
N SER A 81 -14.89 17.53 -18.75
CA SER A 81 -15.37 16.23 -19.21
C SER A 81 -14.47 15.67 -20.31
N PRO A 82 -14.16 14.35 -20.30
CA PRO A 82 -14.41 13.40 -19.22
C PRO A 82 -13.52 13.70 -17.99
N HIS A 83 -14.02 13.37 -16.79
CA HIS A 83 -13.25 13.47 -15.54
C HIS A 83 -12.01 12.58 -15.56
N ALA A 84 -11.06 12.86 -14.66
CA ALA A 84 -9.83 12.09 -14.55
C ALA A 84 -9.74 11.35 -13.20
N LEU A 85 -9.11 10.18 -13.20
CA LEU A 85 -8.70 9.44 -12.00
C LEU A 85 -7.23 9.73 -11.73
N ARG A 86 -6.91 10.27 -10.55
CA ARG A 86 -5.56 10.43 -10.03
C ARG A 86 -5.26 9.34 -9.01
N LEU A 87 -4.13 8.68 -9.19
CA LEU A 87 -3.55 7.74 -8.26
C LEU A 87 -2.28 8.34 -7.67
N THR A 88 -2.17 8.40 -6.34
CA THR A 88 -0.97 8.89 -5.65
C THR A 88 -0.40 7.79 -4.78
N LYS A 89 0.86 7.40 -4.99
CA LYS A 89 1.53 6.41 -4.14
C LYS A 89 1.72 6.95 -2.74
N ASN A 90 1.39 6.13 -1.75
CA ASN A 90 1.60 6.42 -0.34
C ASN A 90 2.42 5.29 0.32
N THR A 91 2.55 5.34 1.64
CA THR A 91 3.24 4.32 2.45
C THR A 91 2.36 3.78 3.58
N ALA A 92 1.04 3.94 3.48
CA ALA A 92 0.13 3.74 4.61
C ALA A 92 0.23 2.34 5.25
N SER A 93 0.33 1.27 4.45
CA SER A 93 0.47 -0.10 4.96
C SER A 93 1.84 -0.34 5.63
N SER A 94 2.90 0.24 5.07
CA SER A 94 4.25 0.14 5.62
C SER A 94 4.35 0.92 6.94
N ASP A 95 3.80 2.13 6.98
CA ASP A 95 3.78 2.98 8.17
C ASP A 95 2.95 2.32 9.29
N ARG A 96 1.81 1.69 8.95
CA ARG A 96 1.02 0.89 9.89
C ARG A 96 1.81 -0.29 10.45
N ARG A 97 2.54 -1.02 9.61
CA ARG A 97 3.39 -2.16 10.04
C ARG A 97 4.53 -1.72 10.96
N VAL A 98 5.17 -0.59 10.67
CA VAL A 98 6.19 0.00 11.56
C VAL A 98 5.58 0.35 12.93
N ALA A 99 4.38 0.94 12.95
CA ALA A 99 3.68 1.25 14.20
C ALA A 99 3.24 -0.01 14.97
N GLU A 100 2.80 -1.07 14.28
CA GLU A 100 2.53 -2.39 14.90
C GLU A 100 3.80 -2.97 15.53
N HIS A 101 4.92 -2.95 14.82
CA HIS A 101 6.21 -3.45 15.30
C HIS A 101 6.72 -2.69 16.53
N ALA A 102 6.58 -1.36 16.54
CA ALA A 102 6.94 -0.53 17.70
C ALA A 102 6.12 -0.90 18.95
N ARG A 103 4.82 -1.15 18.79
CA ARG A 103 3.94 -1.62 19.87
C ARG A 103 4.32 -3.01 20.37
N ASP A 104 4.65 -3.94 19.47
CA ASP A 104 5.11 -5.27 19.84
C ASP A 104 6.42 -5.21 20.63
N ARG A 105 7.39 -4.36 20.24
CA ARG A 105 8.62 -4.16 21.01
C ARG A 105 8.35 -3.65 22.43
N ALA A 106 7.48 -2.66 22.56
CA ALA A 106 7.10 -2.12 23.86
C ALA A 106 6.41 -3.18 24.75
N ALA A 107 5.55 -4.01 24.16
CA ALA A 107 4.86 -5.06 24.88
C ALA A 107 5.80 -6.19 25.35
N ILE A 108 6.78 -6.62 24.55
CA ILE A 108 7.81 -7.57 25.04
C ILE A 108 8.62 -6.95 26.16
N ALA A 109 9.08 -5.70 26.00
CA ALA A 109 9.87 -5.02 27.04
C ALA A 109 9.11 -4.97 28.37
N ALA A 110 7.81 -4.65 28.34
CA ALA A 110 6.95 -4.66 29.52
C ALA A 110 6.80 -6.07 30.11
N LEU A 111 6.60 -7.10 29.30
CA LEU A 111 6.47 -8.49 29.77
C LEU A 111 7.78 -9.06 30.34
N SER A 112 8.94 -8.60 29.86
CA SER A 112 10.26 -9.01 30.35
C SER A 112 10.73 -8.28 31.61
N ALA A 113 9.98 -7.25 32.04
CA ALA A 113 10.28 -6.46 33.24
C ALA A 113 9.56 -6.98 34.51
N PHE A 114 8.77 -8.05 34.39
CA PHE A 114 8.12 -8.77 35.49
C PHE A 114 8.81 -10.13 35.72
#